data_AF-A0A5S4H3R7-F1
#
_entry.id   AF-A0A5S4H3R7-F1
#
_cell.length_a   1.000
_cell.length_b   1.000
_cell.length_c   1.000
_cell.angle_alpha   90.00
_cell.angle_beta   90.00
_cell.angle_gamma   90.00
#
_symmetry.space_group_name_H-M   'P 1'
#
loop_
_entity.id
_entity.type
_entity.pdbx_description
1 polymer ?
#
loop_
_entity_poly.entity_id
_entity_poly.type
_entity_poly.pdbx_seq_one_letter_code
_entity_poly.pdbx_strand_id
1 'polypeptide(L)'
;MTRRAPRAQSSVGNRRRHWEVRREQNAALGAKGVAYAWSDQARATATTQARRGDHSGWSNLVVTLQTFCSRFPAADTRRAANQTYHWERRLAVLEGASPKAVALAWWDRARVVAGDQDDDAGWNDLAMTLSNYCQHYKA
;
A
#
# COMPACT_ATOMS: atom_id res chain seq x y z
N MET A 1 5.61 -0.15 -47.09
CA MET A 1 5.41 -1.24 -46.11
C MET A 1 6.01 -0.84 -44.76
N THR A 2 5.27 -0.13 -43.91
CA THR A 2 5.76 0.31 -42.59
C THR A 2 5.50 -0.79 -41.56
N ARG A 3 6.59 -1.44 -41.11
CA ARG A 3 6.57 -2.45 -40.05
C ARG A 3 5.96 -1.87 -38.76
N ARG A 4 4.79 -2.37 -38.38
CA ARG A 4 4.16 -2.10 -37.09
C ARG A 4 5.02 -2.74 -36.00
N ALA A 5 5.74 -1.93 -35.23
CA ALA A 5 6.51 -2.42 -34.08
C ALA A 5 5.58 -3.22 -33.14
N PRO A 6 6.04 -4.36 -32.60
CA PRO A 6 5.21 -5.24 -31.79
C PRO A 6 4.73 -4.53 -30.51
N ARG A 7 3.40 -4.42 -30.34
CA ARG A 7 2.70 -3.76 -29.21
C ARG A 7 3.24 -4.15 -27.83
N ALA A 8 3.82 -5.34 -27.69
CA ALA A 8 4.38 -5.85 -26.43
C ALA A 8 5.59 -5.04 -25.93
N GLN A 9 6.52 -4.64 -26.82
CA GLN A 9 7.73 -3.89 -26.46
C GLN A 9 7.40 -2.45 -26.03
N SER A 10 6.35 -1.86 -26.61
CA SER A 10 5.80 -0.56 -26.22
C SER A 10 5.21 -0.56 -24.80
N SER A 11 4.58 -1.67 -24.37
CA SER A 11 3.90 -1.74 -23.05
C SER A 11 4.86 -1.77 -21.86
N VAL A 12 6.05 -2.35 -22.03
CA VAL A 12 7.06 -2.46 -20.96
C VAL A 12 7.78 -1.12 -20.81
N GLY A 13 8.17 -0.49 -21.92
CA GLY A 13 8.75 0.85 -21.92
C GLY A 13 7.81 1.92 -21.35
N ASN A 14 6.52 1.87 -21.72
CA ASN A 14 5.53 2.80 -21.18
C ASN A 14 5.28 2.59 -19.68
N ARG A 15 5.22 1.33 -19.20
CA ARG A 15 5.08 1.04 -17.77
C ARG A 15 6.27 1.53 -16.95
N ARG A 16 7.49 1.37 -17.49
CA ARG A 16 8.71 1.84 -16.85
C ARG A 16 8.75 3.37 -16.76
N ARG A 17 8.47 4.08 -17.87
CA ARG A 17 8.37 5.55 -17.86
C ARG A 17 7.29 6.04 -16.90
N HIS A 18 6.11 5.43 -16.88
CA HIS A 18 5.02 5.81 -15.98
C HIS A 18 5.30 5.50 -14.51
N TRP A 19 6.22 4.57 -14.24
CA TRP A 19 6.73 4.30 -12.90
C TRP A 19 7.82 5.31 -12.51
N GLU A 20 8.75 5.64 -13.41
CA GLU A 20 9.79 6.65 -13.21
C GLU A 20 9.18 8.04 -12.97
N VAL A 21 8.21 8.47 -13.79
CA VAL A 21 7.48 9.75 -13.60
C VAL A 21 6.74 9.78 -12.26
N ARG A 22 6.06 8.69 -11.89
CA ARG A 22 5.37 8.61 -10.59
C ARG A 22 6.36 8.61 -9.43
N ARG A 23 7.51 7.97 -9.56
CA ARG A 23 8.56 7.99 -8.53
C ARG A 23 9.08 9.41 -8.32
N GLU A 24 9.32 10.14 -9.39
CA GLU A 24 9.83 11.52 -9.36
C GLU A 24 8.80 12.50 -8.79
N GLN A 25 7.52 12.38 -9.19
CA GLN A 25 6.40 13.11 -8.59
C GLN A 25 6.22 12.80 -7.10
N ASN A 26 6.41 11.53 -6.70
CA ASN A 26 6.29 11.12 -5.30
C ASN A 26 7.49 11.53 -4.45
N ALA A 27 8.69 11.63 -5.03
CA ALA A 27 9.87 12.18 -4.34
C ALA A 27 9.67 13.68 -4.03
N ALA A 28 9.01 14.42 -4.91
CA ALA A 28 8.66 15.82 -4.68
C ALA A 28 7.60 16.04 -3.58
N LEU A 29 6.87 14.99 -3.19
CA LEU A 29 5.83 15.02 -2.16
C LEU A 29 6.33 14.54 -0.78
N GLY A 30 7.65 14.38 -0.61
CA GLY A 30 8.25 13.91 0.63
C GLY A 30 7.90 12.46 0.97
N ALA A 31 8.07 12.09 2.25
CA ALA A 31 7.89 10.70 2.71
C ALA A 31 6.50 10.15 2.38
N LYS A 32 5.48 11.00 2.49
CA LYS A 32 4.09 10.65 2.20
C LYS A 32 3.90 10.22 0.75
N GLY A 33 4.44 10.98 -0.22
CA GLY A 33 4.38 10.62 -1.63
C GLY A 33 5.03 9.27 -1.89
N VAL A 34 6.21 9.04 -1.32
CA VAL A 34 6.93 7.77 -1.46
C VAL A 34 6.10 6.60 -0.93
N ALA A 35 5.40 6.75 0.20
CA ALA A 35 4.51 5.73 0.73
C ALA A 35 3.32 5.42 -0.21
N TYR A 36 2.70 6.43 -0.84
CA TYR A 36 1.65 6.21 -1.84
C TYR A 36 2.17 5.46 -3.07
N ALA A 37 3.37 5.80 -3.55
CA ALA A 37 4.01 5.10 -4.67
C ALA A 37 4.17 3.60 -4.39
N TRP A 38 4.65 3.28 -3.18
CA TRP A 38 4.83 1.89 -2.77
C TRP A 38 3.50 1.17 -2.51
N SER A 39 2.48 1.88 -2.01
CA SER A 39 1.13 1.31 -1.86
C SER A 39 0.51 0.94 -3.20
N ASP A 40 0.65 1.80 -4.22
CA ASP A 40 0.26 1.47 -5.59
C ASP A 40 0.96 0.22 -6.11
N GLN A 41 2.28 0.15 -5.89
CA GLN A 41 3.08 -0.99 -6.31
C GLN A 41 2.68 -2.28 -5.59
N ALA A 42 2.47 -2.23 -4.27
CA ALA A 42 2.07 -3.37 -3.46
C ALA A 42 0.73 -3.95 -3.92
N ARG A 43 -0.24 -3.07 -4.20
CA ARG A 43 -1.55 -3.43 -4.73
C ARG A 43 -1.46 -4.01 -6.14
N ALA A 44 -0.59 -3.47 -6.99
CA ALA A 44 -0.35 -4.01 -8.32
C ALA A 44 0.28 -5.42 -8.27
N THR A 45 1.23 -5.65 -7.36
CA THR A 45 1.83 -6.96 -7.10
C THR A 45 0.77 -7.97 -6.62
N ALA A 46 -0.01 -7.62 -5.59
CA ALA A 46 -1.08 -8.48 -5.07
C ALA A 46 -2.17 -8.76 -6.12
N THR A 47 -2.52 -7.77 -6.95
CA THR A 47 -3.46 -7.95 -8.07
C THR A 47 -2.90 -8.91 -9.13
N THR A 48 -1.61 -8.80 -9.44
CA THR A 48 -0.96 -9.69 -10.41
C THR A 48 -0.95 -11.13 -9.93
N GLN A 49 -0.63 -11.36 -8.65
CA GLN A 49 -0.70 -12.71 -8.05
C GLN A 49 -2.12 -13.26 -8.04
N ALA A 50 -3.11 -12.45 -7.63
CA ALA A 50 -4.51 -12.88 -7.61
C ALA A 50 -5.01 -13.27 -9.01
N ARG A 51 -4.57 -12.58 -10.07
CA ARG A 51 -4.88 -12.95 -11.46
C ARG A 51 -4.25 -14.27 -11.90
N ARG A 52 -3.19 -14.72 -11.23
CA ARG A 52 -2.55 -16.04 -11.42
C ARG A 52 -3.17 -17.12 -10.52
N GLY A 53 -4.24 -16.79 -9.78
CA GLY A 53 -4.92 -17.69 -8.84
C GLY A 53 -4.35 -17.67 -7.42
N ASP A 54 -3.29 -16.90 -7.16
CA ASP A 54 -2.69 -16.78 -5.84
C ASP A 54 -3.21 -15.53 -5.11
N HIS A 55 -4.14 -15.72 -4.18
CA HIS A 55 -4.70 -14.64 -3.37
C HIS A 55 -3.84 -14.29 -2.14
N SER A 56 -2.75 -15.03 -1.88
CA SER A 56 -1.92 -14.83 -0.70
C SER A 56 -1.30 -13.43 -0.65
N GLY A 57 -1.00 -12.80 -1.79
CA GLY A 57 -0.51 -11.42 -1.83
C GLY A 57 -1.42 -10.42 -1.12
N TRP A 58 -2.74 -10.51 -1.29
CA TRP A 58 -3.65 -9.61 -0.57
C TRP A 58 -3.67 -9.89 0.93
N SER A 59 -3.69 -11.15 1.34
CA SER A 59 -3.63 -11.54 2.75
C SER A 59 -2.31 -11.13 3.41
N ASN A 60 -1.19 -11.28 2.72
CA ASN A 60 0.12 -10.88 3.19
C ASN A 60 0.25 -9.35 3.30
N LEU A 61 -0.40 -8.61 2.40
CA LEU A 61 -0.49 -7.15 2.50
C LEU A 61 -1.32 -6.72 3.73
N VAL A 62 -2.39 -7.44 4.07
CA VAL A 62 -3.14 -7.21 5.33
C VAL A 62 -2.21 -7.36 6.53
N VAL A 63 -1.52 -8.49 6.64
CA VAL A 63 -0.62 -8.78 7.77
C VAL A 63 0.50 -7.74 7.87
N THR A 64 1.05 -7.32 6.73
CA THR A 64 2.08 -6.29 6.66
C THR A 64 1.57 -4.96 7.24
N LEU A 65 0.38 -4.53 6.83
CA LEU A 65 -0.21 -3.27 7.27
C LEU A 65 -0.68 -3.34 8.74
N GLN A 66 -1.16 -4.49 9.20
CA GLN A 66 -1.45 -4.76 10.60
C GLN A 66 -0.20 -4.59 11.47
N THR A 67 0.89 -5.22 11.05
CA THR A 67 2.20 -5.18 11.75
C THR A 67 2.77 -3.76 11.76
N PHE A 68 2.54 -2.98 10.71
CA PHE A 68 2.85 -1.56 10.72
C PHE A 68 2.01 -0.80 11.77
N CYS A 69 0.68 -0.95 11.74
CA CYS A 69 -0.21 -0.24 12.64
C CYS A 69 0.05 -0.60 14.12
N SER A 70 0.46 -1.84 14.41
CA SER A 70 0.74 -2.27 15.79
C SER A 70 2.03 -1.68 16.37
N ARG A 71 2.95 -1.16 15.54
CA ARG A 71 4.18 -0.50 16.00
C ARG A 71 3.91 0.86 16.64
N PHE A 72 2.80 1.49 16.29
CA PHE A 72 2.40 2.81 16.77
C PHE A 72 1.12 2.68 17.58
N PRO A 73 1.20 2.39 18.89
CA PRO A 73 0.03 2.32 19.73
C PRO A 73 -0.70 3.67 19.72
N ALA A 74 -2.03 3.63 19.79
CA ALA A 74 -2.83 4.84 19.87
C ALA A 74 -2.40 5.64 21.13
N ALA A 75 -2.17 6.95 20.97
CA ALA A 75 -1.93 7.83 22.10
C ALA A 75 -3.09 7.74 23.10
N ASP A 76 -2.84 7.84 24.41
CA ASP A 76 -3.89 7.77 25.43
C ASP A 76 -4.72 9.07 25.48
N THR A 77 -5.52 9.28 24.43
CA THR A 77 -6.35 10.47 24.25
C THR A 77 -7.75 10.07 23.84
N ARG A 78 -8.74 10.88 24.20
CA ARG A 78 -10.14 10.68 23.78
C ARG A 78 -10.29 10.59 22.26
N ARG A 79 -9.48 11.34 21.50
CA ARG A 79 -9.47 11.29 20.04
C ARG A 79 -9.00 9.92 19.53
N ALA A 80 -7.91 9.39 20.07
CA ALA A 80 -7.39 8.09 19.69
C ALA A 80 -8.35 6.95 20.07
N ALA A 81 -8.99 7.02 21.24
CA ALA A 81 -10.03 6.07 21.66
C ALA A 81 -11.21 6.05 20.67
N ASN A 82 -11.71 7.23 20.26
CA ASN A 82 -12.77 7.34 19.26
C ASN A 82 -12.33 6.76 17.89
N GLN A 83 -11.09 7.03 17.47
CA GLN A 83 -10.56 6.48 16.22
C GLN A 83 -10.47 4.94 16.27
N THR A 84 -10.03 4.37 17.40
CA THR A 84 -9.98 2.92 17.61
C THR A 84 -11.38 2.31 17.58
N TYR A 85 -12.35 2.91 18.27
CA TYR A 85 -13.75 2.46 18.23
C TYR A 85 -14.32 2.44 16.79
N HIS A 86 -14.14 3.52 16.03
CA HIS A 86 -14.59 3.57 14.64
C HIS A 86 -13.86 2.59 13.74
N TRP A 87 -12.58 2.33 14.05
CA TRP A 87 -11.78 1.34 13.36
C TRP A 87 -12.28 -0.09 13.60
N GLU A 88 -12.52 -0.46 14.86
CA GLU A 88 -13.06 -1.77 15.25
C GLU A 88 -14.43 -2.01 14.62
N ARG A 89 -15.31 -1.00 14.64
CA ARG A 89 -16.61 -1.09 13.97
C ARG A 89 -16.48 -1.32 12.46
N ARG A 90 -15.48 -0.71 11.81
CA ARG A 90 -15.21 -0.91 10.39
C ARG A 90 -14.68 -2.32 10.11
N LEU A 91 -13.85 -2.88 10.99
CA LEU A 91 -13.38 -4.26 10.87
C LEU A 91 -14.52 -5.28 11.03
N ALA A 92 -15.46 -5.05 11.95
CA ALA A 92 -16.62 -5.92 12.12
C ALA A 92 -17.49 -5.99 10.84
N VAL A 93 -17.64 -4.87 10.12
CA VAL A 93 -18.36 -4.85 8.82
C VAL A 93 -17.61 -5.62 7.72
N LEU A 94 -16.31 -5.83 7.88
CA LEU A 94 -15.47 -6.57 6.93
C LEU A 94 -15.36 -8.05 7.26
N GLU A 95 -16.12 -8.55 8.24
CA GLU A 95 -16.20 -9.98 8.52
C GLU A 95 -16.73 -10.73 7.28
N GLY A 96 -16.00 -11.75 6.83
CA GLY A 96 -16.29 -12.47 5.59
C GLY A 96 -15.96 -11.71 4.29
N ALA A 97 -15.41 -10.48 4.36
CA ALA A 97 -15.01 -9.74 3.18
C ALA A 97 -13.76 -10.33 2.51
N SER A 98 -13.58 -10.01 1.22
CA SER A 98 -12.39 -10.45 0.48
C SER A 98 -11.09 -9.88 1.10
N PRO A 99 -9.95 -10.61 1.03
CA PRO A 99 -8.66 -10.11 1.52
C PRO A 99 -8.25 -8.75 0.94
N LYS A 100 -8.66 -8.47 -0.29
CA LYS A 100 -8.46 -7.16 -0.94
C LYS A 100 -9.21 -6.04 -0.22
N ALA A 101 -10.48 -6.25 0.14
CA ALA A 101 -11.27 -5.25 0.84
C ALA A 101 -10.67 -4.96 2.23
N VAL A 102 -10.25 -6.02 2.92
CA VAL A 102 -9.58 -5.92 4.22
C VAL A 102 -8.26 -5.14 4.09
N ALA A 103 -7.43 -5.44 3.07
CA ALA A 103 -6.17 -4.74 2.84
C ALA A 103 -6.36 -3.24 2.59
N LEU A 104 -7.39 -2.84 1.84
CA LEU A 104 -7.69 -1.43 1.58
C LEU A 104 -8.10 -0.70 2.86
N ALA A 105 -8.90 -1.33 3.72
CA ALA A 105 -9.25 -0.75 5.01
C ALA A 105 -8.02 -0.59 5.92
N TRP A 106 -7.12 -1.57 5.95
CA TRP A 106 -5.86 -1.46 6.68
C TRP A 106 -4.93 -0.41 6.11
N TRP A 107 -4.93 -0.19 4.80
CA TRP A 107 -4.19 0.92 4.18
C TRP A 107 -4.72 2.27 4.68
N ASP A 108 -6.05 2.43 4.74
CA ASP A 108 -6.65 3.65 5.29
C ASP A 108 -6.26 3.87 6.76
N ARG A 109 -6.23 2.81 7.57
CA ARG A 109 -5.75 2.89 8.95
C ARG A 109 -4.27 3.26 9.03
N ALA A 110 -3.42 2.60 8.25
CA ALA A 110 -1.98 2.85 8.22
C ALA A 110 -1.65 4.30 7.84
N ARG A 111 -2.42 4.90 6.92
CA ARG A 111 -2.27 6.32 6.56
C ARG A 111 -2.58 7.28 7.71
N VAL A 112 -3.61 6.97 8.51
CA VAL A 112 -3.95 7.78 9.69
C VAL A 112 -2.82 7.65 10.71
N VAL A 113 -2.40 6.42 11.01
CA VAL A 113 -1.32 6.15 11.97
C VAL A 113 -0.01 6.84 11.56
N ALA A 114 0.37 6.75 10.29
CA ALA A 114 1.57 7.41 9.76
C ALA A 114 1.48 8.93 9.82
N GLY A 115 0.29 9.50 9.57
CA GLY A 115 0.05 10.94 9.63
C GLY A 115 -0.04 11.51 11.04
N ASP A 116 -0.28 10.68 12.05
CA ASP A 116 -0.28 11.07 13.46
C ASP A 116 1.14 11.04 14.07
N GLN A 117 2.18 10.65 13.30
CA GLN A 117 3.58 10.71 13.74
C GLN A 117 4.25 12.04 13.37
N ASP A 118 5.22 12.45 14.19
CA ASP A 118 6.02 13.66 13.94
C ASP A 118 7.04 13.48 12.80
N ASP A 119 7.37 14.59 12.15
CA ASP A 119 8.49 14.77 11.21
C ASP A 119 8.64 13.66 10.14
N ASP A 120 7.52 13.33 9.47
CA ASP A 120 7.47 12.36 8.37
C ASP A 120 7.92 10.91 8.72
N ALA A 121 8.30 10.62 9.97
CA ALA A 121 8.85 9.34 10.39
C ALA A 121 7.88 8.19 10.14
N GLY A 122 6.59 8.40 10.44
CA GLY A 122 5.53 7.42 10.17
C GLY A 122 5.35 7.12 8.68
N TRP A 123 5.47 8.14 7.82
CA TRP A 123 5.38 7.95 6.37
C TRP A 123 6.62 7.26 5.80
N ASN A 124 7.81 7.57 6.31
CA ASN A 124 9.06 6.90 5.94
C ASN A 124 9.04 5.42 6.32
N ASP A 125 8.61 5.09 7.54
CA ASP A 125 8.50 3.70 7.98
C ASP A 125 7.43 2.93 7.18
N LEU A 126 6.30 3.57 6.88
CA LEU A 126 5.27 2.98 6.02
C LEU A 126 5.80 2.70 4.60
N ALA A 127 6.54 3.65 4.03
CA ALA A 127 7.18 3.49 2.73
C ALA A 127 8.18 2.33 2.72
N MET A 128 9.06 2.23 3.73
CA MET A 128 10.00 1.12 3.85
C MET A 128 9.28 -0.21 4.01
N THR A 129 8.25 -0.26 4.87
CA THR A 129 7.43 -1.46 5.09
C THR A 129 6.82 -1.97 3.78
N LEU A 130 6.23 -1.06 2.99
CA LEU A 130 5.63 -1.41 1.69
C LEU A 130 6.68 -1.75 0.63
N SER A 131 7.84 -1.10 0.65
CA SER A 131 8.96 -1.46 -0.22
C SER A 131 9.44 -2.88 0.04
N ASN A 132 9.64 -3.24 1.31
CA ASN A 132 10.06 -4.59 1.71
C ASN A 132 9.04 -5.64 1.29
N TYR A 133 7.74 -5.37 1.48
CA TYR A 133 6.67 -6.22 0.95
C TYR A 133 6.79 -6.39 -0.58
N CYS A 134 6.93 -5.28 -1.32
CA CYS A 134 7.03 -5.35 -2.78
C CYS A 134 8.27 -6.10 -3.26
N GLN A 135 9.38 -6.04 -2.52
CA GLN A 135 10.61 -6.77 -2.84
C GLN A 135 10.44 -8.27 -2.59
N HIS A 136 9.83 -8.65 -1.47
CA HIS A 136 9.62 -10.05 -1.10
C HIS A 136 8.63 -10.77 -2.02
N TYR A 137 7.58 -10.07 -2.45
CA TYR A 137 6.50 -10.63 -3.26
C TYR A 137 6.59 -10.29 -4.75
N LYS A 138 7.71 -9.72 -5.20
CA LYS A 138 7.96 -9.45 -6.61
C LYS A 138 8.14 -10.79 -7.34
N ALA A 139 7.13 -11.17 -8.12
CA ALA A 139 7.13 -12.34 -8.99
C ALA A 139 7.32 -11.96 -10.47
#